data_AF-B3KX27-F1
#
_entry.id   AF-B3KX27-F1
#
_cell.length_a   1.000
_cell.length_b   1.000
_cell.length_c   1.000
_cell.angle_alpha   90.00
_cell.angle_beta   90.00
_cell.angle_gamma   90.00
#
_symmetry.space_group_name_H-M   'P 1'
#
loop_
_entity.id
_entity.type
_entity.pdbx_description
1 polymer ?
#
loop_
_entity_poly.entity_id
_entity_poly.type
_entity_poly.pdbx_seq_one_letter_code
_entity_poly.pdbx_strand_id
1 'polypeptide(L)'
;MSPAMLSVLVKMMLAQAQESVFEKISLPGIRNEFFMLVKVAQEAAKVGEVYQQLHAAMSQAPVKENIPYSWASLACVKAHHYAALAHYFTAILLIDHQVKPGTDLDHQEKCLSQLYDHMPEGLTPLATLKNDQQRRQLGKSHLRRAMAHHEESVREASLCKKLRSIEVLQKVLCAAQERSRLTYAQHQEEDDLLNLIDAPSVVAKTEQEVDIILPQFSKLTVTDFFQKLGPLSVFSANKRWTPPRSIRFTAEEGDLGFTLRGNAPVQVHFLDPYCSASVAGAREGDYIVSIQLVDCKWLTLSEVMKLLKSFGEDEIEMKVVSLLDSTSSMHNKSATYSVGMQKTYSMICLAIDDDDKTDKTKKISKKLSFLSWGTNKNRQKSASTLCLPSVGAARPQVKKKLPSPFSLLNSDSSWY
;
A
#
# COMPACT_ATOMS: atom_id res chain seq x y z
N MET A 1 13.68 6.98 -14.92
CA MET A 1 13.54 7.81 -13.71
C MET A 1 14.49 7.27 -12.65
N SER A 2 15.18 8.12 -11.89
CA SER A 2 16.06 7.66 -10.81
C SER A 2 15.24 7.08 -9.64
N PRO A 3 15.81 6.15 -8.84
CA PRO A 3 15.15 5.64 -7.64
C PRO A 3 14.73 6.74 -6.65
N ALA A 4 15.55 7.80 -6.54
CA ALA A 4 15.24 8.96 -5.70
C ALA A 4 14.01 9.73 -6.19
N MET A 5 13.87 9.94 -7.51
CA MET A 5 12.69 10.58 -8.09
C MET A 5 11.43 9.75 -7.86
N LEU A 6 11.51 8.43 -8.11
CA LEU A 6 10.39 7.52 -7.86
C LEU A 6 9.96 7.52 -6.40
N SER A 7 10.91 7.54 -5.46
CA SER A 7 10.63 7.64 -4.02
C SER A 7 9.82 8.90 -3.68
N VAL A 8 10.16 10.05 -4.28
CA VAL A 8 9.40 11.29 -4.08
C VAL A 8 8.00 11.23 -4.69
N LEU A 9 7.84 10.64 -5.88
CA LEU A 9 6.52 10.43 -6.48
C LEU A 9 5.66 9.49 -5.63
N VAL A 10 6.23 8.42 -5.09
CA VAL A 10 5.55 7.51 -4.16
C VAL A 10 5.10 8.28 -2.90
N LYS A 11 6.01 9.04 -2.27
CA LYS A 11 5.67 9.90 -1.12
C LYS A 11 4.56 10.91 -1.44
N MET A 12 4.57 11.47 -2.65
CA MET A 12 3.54 12.40 -3.10
C MET A 12 2.16 11.73 -3.18
N MET A 13 2.09 10.54 -3.78
CA MET A 13 0.84 9.78 -3.86
C MET A 13 0.34 9.36 -2.47
N LEU A 14 1.23 8.92 -1.58
CA LEU A 14 0.89 8.55 -0.21
C LEU A 14 0.38 9.76 0.59
N ALA A 15 1.00 10.94 0.45
CA ALA A 15 0.54 12.17 1.10
C ALA A 15 -0.87 12.58 0.64
N GLN A 16 -1.14 12.51 -0.66
CA GLN A 16 -2.48 12.80 -1.22
C GLN A 16 -3.55 11.77 -0.78
N ALA A 17 -3.15 10.50 -0.65
CA ALA A 17 -4.05 9.48 -0.12
C ALA A 17 -4.31 9.69 1.38
N GLN A 18 -3.33 10.16 2.16
CA GLN A 18 -3.54 10.50 3.58
C GLN A 18 -4.45 11.73 3.71
N GLU A 19 -4.30 12.73 2.85
CA GLU A 19 -5.24 13.84 2.73
C GLU A 19 -6.67 13.33 2.44
N SER A 20 -6.83 12.35 1.55
CA SER A 20 -8.14 11.74 1.26
C SER A 20 -8.73 11.02 2.48
N VAL A 21 -7.90 10.39 3.32
CA VAL A 21 -8.32 9.79 4.60
C VAL A 21 -8.87 10.87 5.54
N PHE A 22 -8.16 12.00 5.68
CA PHE A 22 -8.63 13.14 6.47
C PHE A 22 -9.94 13.73 5.95
N GLU A 23 -10.05 13.92 4.64
CA GLU A 23 -11.27 14.44 4.01
C GLU A 23 -12.46 13.50 4.23
N LYS A 24 -12.25 12.19 4.16
CA LYS A 24 -13.28 11.18 4.45
C LYS A 24 -13.82 11.29 5.87
N ILE A 25 -12.97 11.59 6.84
CA ILE A 25 -13.37 11.82 8.25
C ILE A 25 -14.16 13.13 8.38
N SER A 26 -13.78 14.16 7.61
CA SER A 26 -14.38 15.50 7.68
C SER A 26 -15.67 15.67 6.87
N LEU A 27 -15.88 14.81 5.85
CA LEU A 27 -16.99 14.84 4.89
C LEU A 27 -18.40 14.88 5.52
N PRO A 28 -18.71 14.08 6.56
CA PRO A 28 -20.01 14.13 7.23
C PRO A 28 -20.26 15.40 8.07
N GLY A 29 -19.27 16.29 8.18
CA GLY A 29 -19.23 17.38 9.14
C GLY A 29 -18.52 16.97 10.43
N ILE A 30 -17.72 17.88 10.97
CA ILE A 30 -16.96 17.66 12.20
C ILE A 30 -17.86 18.05 13.37
N ARG A 31 -18.12 17.11 14.29
CA ARG A 31 -18.91 17.41 15.48
C ARG A 31 -18.03 18.04 16.54
N ASN A 32 -18.59 19.00 17.27
CA ASN A 32 -17.94 19.60 18.44
C ASN A 32 -18.02 18.64 19.65
N GLU A 33 -17.36 17.49 19.52
CA GLU A 33 -17.27 16.42 20.52
C GLU A 33 -15.80 16.15 20.79
N PHE A 34 -15.43 15.96 22.07
CA PHE A 34 -14.03 15.87 22.51
C PHE A 34 -13.19 14.88 21.67
N PHE A 35 -13.63 13.62 21.60
CA PHE A 35 -12.88 12.56 20.90
C PHE A 35 -12.85 12.76 19.38
N MET A 36 -13.91 13.35 18.80
CA MET A 36 -13.92 13.69 17.38
C MET A 36 -12.92 14.79 17.05
N LEU A 37 -12.80 15.82 17.89
CA LEU A 37 -11.84 16.90 17.70
C LEU A 37 -10.40 16.44 17.92
N VAL A 38 -10.14 15.59 18.93
CA VAL A 38 -8.83 14.94 19.11
C VAL A 38 -8.45 14.15 17.84
N LYS A 39 -9.36 13.32 17.34
CA LYS A 39 -9.15 12.51 16.14
C LYS A 39 -8.84 13.38 14.92
N VAL A 40 -9.66 14.38 14.64
CA VAL A 40 -9.45 15.26 13.46
C VAL A 40 -8.18 16.09 13.61
N ALA A 41 -7.83 16.54 14.82
CA ALA A 41 -6.57 17.25 15.06
C ALA A 41 -5.34 16.37 14.77
N GLN A 42 -5.35 15.12 15.23
CA GLN A 42 -4.25 14.17 15.00
C GLN A 42 -4.14 13.73 13.53
N GLU A 43 -5.27 13.53 12.85
CA GLU A 43 -5.29 13.21 11.42
C GLU A 43 -4.81 14.40 10.59
N ALA A 44 -5.20 15.64 10.92
CA ALA A 44 -4.66 16.84 10.30
C ALA A 44 -3.14 16.95 10.54
N ALA A 45 -2.68 16.70 11.77
CA ALA A 45 -1.25 16.68 12.08
C ALA A 45 -0.51 15.63 11.25
N LYS A 46 -1.12 14.45 11.02
CA LYS A 46 -0.54 13.41 10.16
C LYS A 46 -0.43 13.86 8.71
N VAL A 47 -1.46 14.52 8.16
CA VAL A 47 -1.40 15.07 6.80
C VAL A 47 -0.31 16.15 6.69
N GLY A 48 -0.21 17.03 7.68
CA GLY A 48 0.84 18.05 7.75
C GLY A 48 2.25 17.44 7.77
N GLU A 49 2.46 16.41 8.59
CA GLU A 49 3.73 15.68 8.69
C GLU A 49 4.15 15.06 7.36
N VAL A 50 3.25 14.31 6.69
CA VAL A 50 3.60 13.64 5.42
C VAL A 50 3.90 14.65 4.31
N TYR A 51 3.23 15.81 4.29
CA TYR A 51 3.55 16.90 3.36
C TYR A 51 4.85 17.61 3.69
N GLN A 52 5.18 17.80 4.98
CA GLN A 52 6.47 18.34 5.39
C GLN A 52 7.62 17.42 4.97
N GLN A 53 7.47 16.10 5.19
CA GLN A 53 8.43 15.09 4.74
C GLN A 53 8.55 15.06 3.21
N LEU A 54 7.44 15.22 2.49
CA LEU A 54 7.43 15.32 1.03
C LEU A 54 8.21 16.55 0.56
N HIS A 55 7.92 17.72 1.11
CA HIS A 55 8.60 18.97 0.77
C HIS A 55 10.12 18.88 1.03
N ALA A 56 10.51 18.30 2.16
CA ALA A 56 11.92 18.04 2.47
C ALA A 56 12.57 17.13 1.42
N ALA A 57 11.91 16.05 1.02
CA ALA A 57 12.42 15.12 0.01
C ALA A 57 12.50 15.77 -1.39
N MET A 58 11.53 16.61 -1.75
CA MET A 58 11.54 17.40 -2.99
C MET A 58 12.68 18.42 -3.04
N SER A 59 13.14 18.89 -1.88
CA SER A 59 14.17 19.93 -1.76
C SER A 59 15.61 19.38 -1.74
N GLN A 60 15.80 18.05 -1.77
CA GLN A 60 17.12 17.42 -1.74
C GLN A 60 17.68 17.16 -3.15
N ALA A 61 18.99 17.31 -3.32
CA ALA A 61 19.67 16.88 -4.55
C ALA A 61 19.74 15.35 -4.65
N PRO A 62 19.65 14.75 -5.86
CA PRO A 62 19.52 15.37 -7.18
C PRO A 62 18.05 15.63 -7.58
N VAL A 63 17.09 15.44 -6.67
CA VAL A 63 15.65 15.50 -6.98
C VAL A 63 15.18 16.94 -7.21
N LYS A 64 15.68 17.89 -6.42
CA LYS A 64 15.33 19.32 -6.46
C LYS A 64 15.36 19.93 -7.86
N GLU A 65 16.35 19.58 -8.67
CA GLU A 65 16.53 20.13 -10.02
C GLU A 65 15.49 19.61 -11.02
N ASN A 66 14.89 18.47 -10.72
CA ASN A 66 13.97 17.76 -11.60
C ASN A 66 12.50 17.94 -11.21
N ILE A 67 12.20 18.56 -10.07
CA ILE A 67 10.84 18.78 -9.59
C ILE A 67 10.39 20.22 -9.87
N PRO A 68 9.20 20.43 -10.45
CA PRO A 68 8.66 21.76 -10.61
C PRO A 68 8.56 22.49 -9.26
N TYR A 69 9.08 23.72 -9.20
CA TYR A 69 9.01 24.55 -8.00
C TYR A 69 7.58 24.68 -7.43
N SER A 70 6.57 24.72 -8.30
CA SER A 70 5.16 24.78 -7.89
C SER A 70 4.68 23.55 -7.11
N TRP A 71 5.27 22.37 -7.34
CA TRP A 71 4.94 21.15 -6.60
C TRP A 71 5.51 21.19 -5.20
N ALA A 72 6.79 21.56 -5.07
CA ALA A 72 7.44 21.74 -3.77
C ALA A 72 6.74 22.83 -2.95
N SER A 73 6.44 23.98 -3.57
CA SER A 73 5.70 25.06 -2.92
C SER A 73 4.30 24.61 -2.48
N LEU A 74 3.57 23.83 -3.29
CA LEU A 74 2.25 23.32 -2.88
C LEU A 74 2.35 22.33 -1.71
N ALA A 75 3.37 21.47 -1.69
CA ALA A 75 3.61 20.58 -0.55
C ALA A 75 3.90 21.39 0.73
N CYS A 76 4.68 22.47 0.64
CA CYS A 76 4.94 23.39 1.75
C CYS A 76 3.66 24.09 2.24
N VAL A 77 2.86 24.64 1.31
CA VAL A 77 1.54 25.24 1.60
C VAL A 77 0.65 24.25 2.33
N LYS A 78 0.53 23.02 1.84
CA LYS A 78 -0.30 21.99 2.49
C LYS A 78 0.24 21.60 3.86
N ALA A 79 1.56 21.47 4.03
CA ALA A 79 2.17 21.18 5.33
C ALA A 79 1.75 22.23 6.38
N HIS A 80 1.86 23.51 6.04
CA HIS A 80 1.44 24.60 6.93
C HIS A 80 -0.08 24.65 7.14
N HIS A 81 -0.88 24.48 6.09
CA HIS A 81 -2.34 24.47 6.23
C HIS A 81 -2.84 23.36 7.16
N TYR A 82 -2.33 22.13 7.01
CA TYR A 82 -2.76 21.02 7.84
C TYR A 82 -2.21 21.09 9.27
N ALA A 83 -1.00 21.63 9.47
CA ALA A 83 -0.49 21.98 10.80
C ALA A 83 -1.37 23.02 11.50
N ALA A 84 -1.83 24.03 10.75
CA ALA A 84 -2.77 25.03 11.26
C ALA A 84 -4.11 24.40 11.65
N LEU A 85 -4.66 23.50 10.83
CA LEU A 85 -5.90 22.77 11.15
C LEU A 85 -5.76 21.91 12.41
N ALA A 86 -4.63 21.23 12.59
CA ALA A 86 -4.36 20.44 13.79
C ALA A 86 -4.45 21.30 15.07
N HIS A 87 -3.80 22.46 15.05
CA HIS A 87 -3.86 23.42 16.15
C HIS A 87 -5.23 24.08 16.29
N TYR A 88 -5.92 24.39 15.18
CA TYR A 88 -7.26 24.94 15.20
C TYR A 88 -8.24 23.99 15.91
N PHE A 89 -8.30 22.72 15.51
CA PHE A 89 -9.20 21.75 16.14
C PHE A 89 -8.83 21.47 17.61
N THR A 90 -7.53 21.49 17.94
CA THR A 90 -7.08 21.41 19.33
C THR A 90 -7.52 22.62 20.15
N ALA A 91 -7.55 23.82 19.56
CA ALA A 91 -8.05 24.99 20.24
C ALA A 91 -9.56 24.92 20.48
N ILE A 92 -10.35 24.55 19.47
CA ILE A 92 -11.80 24.35 19.62
C ILE A 92 -12.08 23.29 20.68
N LEU A 93 -11.34 22.19 20.66
CA LEU A 93 -11.39 21.14 21.67
C LEU A 93 -11.22 21.70 23.07
N LEU A 94 -10.25 22.58 23.31
CA LEU A 94 -9.96 23.09 24.65
C LEU A 94 -10.94 24.19 25.07
N ILE A 95 -11.24 25.14 24.17
CA ILE A 95 -12.07 26.31 24.48
C ILE A 95 -13.54 25.91 24.71
N ASP A 96 -14.09 25.08 23.84
CA ASP A 96 -15.52 24.72 23.88
C ASP A 96 -15.82 23.53 24.80
N HIS A 97 -14.79 22.83 25.28
CA HIS A 97 -15.01 21.67 26.14
C HIS A 97 -15.71 22.08 27.44
N GLN A 98 -16.72 21.27 27.80
CA GLN A 98 -17.48 21.38 29.04
C GLN A 98 -17.46 20.01 29.73
N VAL A 99 -16.98 19.96 30.96
CA VAL A 99 -16.99 18.74 31.78
C VAL A 99 -18.42 18.53 32.29
N LYS A 100 -19.15 17.58 31.70
CA LYS A 100 -20.52 17.23 32.11
C LYS A 100 -20.50 16.14 33.19
N PRO A 101 -21.53 16.07 34.07
CA PRO A 101 -21.71 14.92 34.96
C PRO A 101 -21.77 13.61 34.16
N GLY A 102 -20.96 12.61 34.53
CA GLY A 102 -20.86 11.32 33.82
C GLY A 102 -19.88 11.31 32.65
N THR A 103 -19.09 12.37 32.45
CA THR A 103 -17.98 12.37 31.49
C THR A 103 -16.89 11.41 31.95
N ASP A 104 -16.39 10.57 31.03
CA ASP A 104 -15.22 9.73 31.26
C ASP A 104 -13.94 10.58 31.26
N LEU A 105 -13.69 11.24 32.39
CA LEU A 105 -12.55 12.14 32.58
C LEU A 105 -11.22 11.41 32.47
N ASP A 106 -11.14 10.16 32.93
CA ASP A 106 -9.93 9.36 32.86
C ASP A 106 -9.54 9.09 31.39
N HIS A 107 -10.53 8.78 30.54
CA HIS A 107 -10.28 8.59 29.12
C HIS A 107 -9.90 9.91 28.42
N GLN A 108 -10.55 11.02 28.77
CA GLN A 108 -10.20 12.34 28.22
C GLN A 108 -8.80 12.80 28.65
N GLU A 109 -8.42 12.57 29.90
CA GLU A 109 -7.09 12.84 30.43
C GLU A 109 -6.04 12.09 29.60
N LYS A 110 -6.25 10.79 29.39
CA LYS A 110 -5.36 9.95 28.60
C LYS A 110 -5.28 10.39 27.14
N CYS A 111 -6.40 10.80 26.55
CA CYS A 111 -6.41 11.33 25.18
C CYS A 111 -5.64 12.65 25.09
N LEU A 112 -5.83 13.56 26.04
CA LEU A 112 -5.10 14.83 26.08
C LEU A 112 -3.61 14.62 26.30
N SER A 113 -3.22 13.69 27.18
CA SER A 113 -1.80 13.36 27.41
C SER A 113 -1.14 12.75 26.17
N GLN A 114 -1.91 12.06 25.32
CA GLN A 114 -1.43 11.49 24.05
C GLN A 114 -1.54 12.44 22.85
N LEU A 115 -2.20 13.59 23.03
CA LEU A 115 -2.32 14.60 21.98
C LEU A 115 -0.99 15.33 21.74
N TYR A 116 -0.14 15.38 22.78
CA TYR A 116 1.14 16.08 22.77
C TYR A 116 2.30 15.14 23.08
N ASP A 117 3.50 15.46 22.59
CA ASP A 117 4.72 14.75 22.99
C ASP A 117 5.04 14.98 24.47
N HIS A 118 4.73 16.19 24.96
CA HIS A 118 4.87 16.61 26.35
C HIS A 118 3.83 17.68 26.67
N MET A 119 3.35 17.69 27.92
CA MET A 119 2.51 18.77 28.42
C MET A 119 3.35 20.04 28.65
N PRO A 120 2.78 21.24 28.47
CA PRO A 120 3.47 22.47 28.83
C PRO A 120 3.86 22.49 30.31
N GLU A 121 4.97 23.17 30.61
CA GLU A 121 5.48 23.28 31.98
C GLU A 121 4.42 23.83 32.93
N GLY A 122 4.29 23.21 34.11
CA GLY A 122 3.31 23.59 35.12
C GLY A 122 1.87 23.15 34.83
N LEU A 123 1.60 22.50 33.69
CA LEU A 123 0.28 21.93 33.37
C LEU A 123 0.28 20.41 33.48
N THR A 124 -0.83 19.86 33.99
CA THR A 124 -1.13 18.42 33.93
C THR A 124 -2.42 18.21 33.16
N PRO A 125 -2.59 17.11 32.41
CA PRO A 125 -3.76 16.92 31.55
C PRO A 125 -5.07 17.01 32.34
N LEU A 126 -5.15 16.36 33.51
CA LEU A 126 -6.34 16.39 34.37
C LEU A 126 -6.64 17.77 34.93
N ALA A 127 -5.62 18.50 35.41
CA ALA A 127 -5.81 19.85 35.95
C ALA A 127 -6.27 20.81 34.84
N THR A 128 -5.67 20.72 33.65
CA THR A 128 -6.07 21.50 32.48
C THR A 128 -7.51 21.19 32.06
N LEU A 129 -7.94 19.93 32.07
CA LEU A 129 -9.33 19.59 31.73
C LEU A 129 -10.33 20.14 32.75
N LYS A 130 -10.01 20.10 34.05
CA LYS A 130 -10.90 20.58 35.13
C LYS A 130 -10.92 22.10 35.28
N ASN A 131 -9.82 22.79 34.99
CA ASN A 131 -9.71 24.23 35.16
C ASN A 131 -10.05 24.95 33.84
N ASP A 132 -11.24 25.55 33.79
CA ASP A 132 -11.75 26.27 32.61
C ASP A 132 -10.82 27.38 32.13
N GLN A 133 -10.19 28.12 33.05
CA GLN A 133 -9.26 29.19 32.70
C GLN A 133 -8.00 28.64 32.05
N GLN A 134 -7.36 27.63 32.66
CA GLN A 134 -6.16 26.98 32.09
C GLN A 134 -6.45 26.34 30.74
N ARG A 135 -7.60 25.67 30.60
CA ARG A 135 -8.04 25.04 29.36
C ARG A 135 -8.19 26.08 28.24
N ARG A 136 -8.91 27.17 28.51
CA ARG A 136 -9.08 28.28 27.55
C ARG A 136 -7.76 28.93 27.21
N GLN A 137 -6.88 29.15 28.18
CA GLN A 137 -5.57 29.76 27.98
C GLN A 137 -4.69 28.92 27.04
N LEU A 138 -4.65 27.60 27.22
CA LEU A 138 -3.97 26.68 26.31
C LEU A 138 -4.65 26.61 24.94
N GLY A 139 -5.99 26.69 24.89
CA GLY A 139 -6.73 26.81 23.64
C GLY A 139 -6.37 28.07 22.84
N LYS A 140 -6.24 29.22 23.52
CA LYS A 140 -5.82 30.49 22.90
C LYS A 140 -4.40 30.41 22.34
N SER A 141 -3.46 29.73 23.02
CA SER A 141 -2.10 29.55 22.48
C SER A 141 -2.09 28.67 21.22
N HIS A 142 -2.96 27.65 21.16
CA HIS A 142 -3.16 26.86 19.95
C HIS A 142 -3.78 27.69 18.80
N LEU A 143 -4.74 28.60 19.06
CA LEU A 143 -5.25 29.50 18.03
C LEU A 143 -4.15 30.42 17.46
N ARG A 144 -3.27 30.95 18.31
CA ARG A 144 -2.12 31.76 17.84
C ARG A 144 -1.22 30.95 16.90
N ARG A 145 -0.88 29.70 17.27
CA ARG A 145 -0.14 28.79 16.39
C ARG A 145 -0.88 28.47 15.08
N ALA A 146 -2.19 28.24 15.15
CA ALA A 146 -3.00 28.00 13.96
C ALA A 146 -3.01 29.21 13.00
N MET A 147 -3.13 30.43 13.53
CA MET A 147 -3.04 31.66 12.75
C MET A 147 -1.67 31.81 12.09
N ALA A 148 -0.58 31.65 12.84
CA ALA A 148 0.78 31.75 12.31
C ALA A 148 1.02 30.76 11.14
N HIS A 149 0.58 29.51 11.28
CA HIS A 149 0.70 28.53 10.20
C HIS A 149 -0.21 28.83 9.00
N HIS A 150 -1.43 29.34 9.20
CA HIS A 150 -2.28 29.76 8.08
C HIS A 150 -1.73 30.98 7.34
N GLU A 151 -1.19 31.97 8.06
CA GLU A 151 -0.48 33.12 7.49
C GLU A 151 0.70 32.67 6.64
N GLU A 152 1.50 31.73 7.16
CA GLU A 152 2.63 31.15 6.44
C GLU A 152 2.17 30.38 5.19
N SER A 153 1.09 29.61 5.28
CA SER A 153 0.49 28.92 4.14
C SER A 153 0.03 29.89 3.05
N VAL A 154 -0.57 31.02 3.42
CA VAL A 154 -0.99 32.07 2.47
C VAL A 154 0.24 32.75 1.86
N ARG A 155 1.26 33.06 2.68
CA ARG A 155 2.52 33.65 2.24
C ARG A 155 3.20 32.78 1.19
N GLU A 156 3.39 31.49 1.46
CA GLU A 156 4.01 30.54 0.53
C GLU A 156 3.22 30.41 -0.78
N ALA A 157 1.89 30.36 -0.71
CA ALA A 157 1.05 30.33 -1.91
C ALA A 157 1.18 31.62 -2.75
N SER A 158 1.38 32.77 -2.12
CA SER A 158 1.51 34.09 -2.77
C SER A 158 2.86 34.26 -3.49
N LEU A 159 3.92 33.62 -2.98
CA LEU A 159 5.26 33.66 -3.56
C LEU A 159 5.36 32.85 -4.86
N CYS A 160 4.60 31.76 -4.98
CA CYS A 160 4.59 30.95 -6.19
C CYS A 160 3.59 31.50 -7.21
N LYS A 161 4.09 32.06 -8.34
CA LYS A 161 3.25 32.63 -9.42
C LYS A 161 2.15 31.67 -9.89
N LYS A 162 2.43 30.37 -9.97
CA LYS A 162 1.47 29.34 -10.40
C LYS A 162 0.39 29.07 -9.35
N LEU A 163 0.73 29.08 -8.06
CA LEU A 163 -0.23 28.86 -6.97
C LEU A 163 -1.11 30.09 -6.73
N ARG A 164 -0.53 31.29 -6.83
CA ARG A 164 -1.26 32.56 -6.76
C ARG A 164 -2.38 32.67 -7.81
N SER A 165 -2.21 32.06 -8.98
CA SER A 165 -3.24 32.05 -10.03
C SER A 165 -4.35 31.00 -9.82
N ILE A 166 -4.26 30.12 -8.81
CA ILE A 166 -5.26 29.08 -8.56
C ILE A 166 -6.31 29.65 -7.58
N GLU A 167 -7.42 30.15 -8.11
CA GLU A 167 -8.46 30.80 -7.31
C GLU A 167 -9.03 29.92 -6.19
N VAL A 168 -9.24 28.63 -6.47
CA VAL A 168 -9.79 27.69 -5.48
C VAL A 168 -8.85 27.55 -4.27
N LEU A 169 -7.54 27.49 -4.51
CA LEU A 169 -6.54 27.44 -3.45
C LEU A 169 -6.60 28.71 -2.59
N GLN A 170 -6.64 29.88 -3.22
CA GLN A 170 -6.73 31.16 -2.49
C GLN A 170 -8.00 31.22 -1.64
N LYS A 171 -9.15 30.81 -2.19
CA LYS A 171 -10.43 30.77 -1.47
C LYS A 171 -10.37 29.87 -0.23
N VAL A 172 -9.78 28.67 -0.35
CA VAL A 172 -9.64 27.73 0.77
C VAL A 172 -8.71 28.30 1.85
N LEU A 173 -7.55 28.82 1.47
CA LEU A 173 -6.58 29.37 2.42
C LEU A 173 -7.13 30.60 3.15
N CYS A 174 -7.74 31.56 2.42
CA CYS A 174 -8.35 32.73 3.03
C CYS A 174 -9.50 32.35 3.98
N ALA A 175 -10.34 31.40 3.59
CA ALA A 175 -11.44 30.95 4.46
C ALA A 175 -10.92 30.30 5.75
N ALA A 176 -9.85 29.51 5.67
CA ALA A 176 -9.25 28.85 6.83
C ALA A 176 -8.53 29.86 7.76
N GLN A 177 -7.80 30.81 7.18
CA GLN A 177 -7.16 31.91 7.92
C GLN A 177 -8.21 32.77 8.63
N GLU A 178 -9.23 33.21 7.91
CA GLU A 178 -10.28 34.07 8.46
C GLU A 178 -11.06 33.36 9.57
N ARG A 179 -11.34 32.07 9.41
CA ARG A 179 -11.94 31.26 10.48
C ARG A 179 -11.09 31.26 11.74
N SER A 180 -9.77 31.06 11.61
CA SER A 180 -8.86 31.06 12.77
C SER A 180 -8.81 32.43 13.44
N ARG A 181 -8.74 33.50 12.63
CA ARG A 181 -8.70 34.89 13.08
C ARG A 181 -9.99 35.30 13.81
N LEU A 182 -11.16 35.00 13.24
CA LEU A 182 -12.46 35.29 13.85
C LEU A 182 -12.64 34.52 15.17
N THR A 183 -12.23 33.24 15.20
CA THR A 183 -12.30 32.44 16.43
C THR A 183 -11.39 33.04 17.51
N TYR A 184 -10.17 33.46 17.16
CA TYR A 184 -9.28 34.13 18.11
C TYR A 184 -9.86 35.44 18.64
N ALA A 185 -10.40 36.29 17.76
CA ALA A 185 -11.01 37.56 18.15
C ALA A 185 -12.23 37.38 19.07
N GLN A 186 -13.01 36.30 18.93
CA GLN A 186 -14.14 35.98 19.82
C GLN A 186 -13.72 35.64 21.25
N HIS A 187 -12.47 35.22 21.45
CA HIS A 187 -11.95 34.79 22.75
C HIS A 187 -10.85 35.71 23.30
N GLN A 188 -10.66 36.88 22.70
CA GLN A 188 -9.68 37.86 23.16
C GLN A 188 -10.22 38.59 24.40
N GLU A 189 -9.44 38.61 25.48
CA GLU A 189 -9.74 39.30 26.75
C GLU A 189 -8.59 40.26 27.11
N GLU A 190 -8.85 41.26 27.96
CA GLU A 190 -7.88 42.32 28.29
C GLU A 190 -6.59 41.80 28.96
N ASP A 191 -6.65 40.65 29.67
CA ASP A 191 -5.51 40.01 30.34
C ASP A 191 -4.59 39.17 29.40
N ASP A 192 -4.91 39.06 28.11
CA ASP A 192 -4.17 38.20 27.17
C ASP A 192 -2.74 38.70 26.87
N LEU A 193 -2.41 39.95 27.20
CA LEU A 193 -1.08 40.56 27.01
C LEU A 193 0.03 39.87 27.82
N LEU A 194 -0.30 39.18 28.92
CA LEU A 194 0.66 38.52 29.81
C LEU A 194 0.72 36.99 29.60
N ASN A 195 -0.01 36.46 28.61
CA ASN A 195 -0.15 35.03 28.43
C ASN A 195 1.07 34.41 27.69
N LEU A 196 2.04 33.94 28.47
CA LEU A 196 3.31 33.37 28.02
C LEU A 196 3.27 31.87 27.67
N ILE A 197 2.10 31.21 27.76
CA ILE A 197 2.03 29.78 27.46
C ILE A 197 2.16 29.57 25.95
N ASP A 198 3.24 28.89 25.54
CA ASP A 198 3.39 28.39 24.18
C ASP A 198 2.60 27.09 24.00
N ALA A 199 1.91 26.98 22.86
CA ALA A 199 1.18 25.77 22.53
C ALA A 199 2.16 24.63 22.21
N PRO A 200 1.98 23.43 22.79
CA PRO A 200 2.78 22.25 22.45
C PRO A 200 2.46 21.77 21.02
N SER A 201 3.32 20.94 20.45
CA SER A 201 3.09 20.33 19.14
C SER A 201 2.05 19.21 19.23
N VAL A 202 1.16 19.13 18.24
CA VAL A 202 0.14 18.07 18.16
C VAL A 202 0.78 16.83 17.53
N VAL A 203 0.69 15.69 18.19
CA VAL A 203 1.24 14.42 17.73
C VAL A 203 0.47 13.90 16.52
N ALA A 204 1.19 13.61 15.44
CA ALA A 204 0.64 13.00 14.25
C ALA A 204 0.19 11.55 14.54
N LYS A 205 -1.10 11.26 14.37
CA LYS A 205 -1.65 9.91 14.52
C LYS A 205 -2.77 9.71 13.52
N THR A 206 -2.80 8.53 12.91
CA THR A 206 -3.87 8.13 11.98
C THR A 206 -4.47 6.78 12.38
N GLU A 207 -5.77 6.63 12.20
CA GLU A 207 -6.45 5.35 12.36
C GLU A 207 -6.37 4.47 11.11
N GLN A 208 -6.16 5.07 9.94
CA GLN A 208 -6.07 4.37 8.67
C GLN A 208 -4.76 4.72 7.99
N GLU A 209 -3.75 3.86 8.16
CA GLU A 209 -2.51 3.97 7.41
C GLU A 209 -2.76 3.77 5.91
N VAL A 210 -2.03 4.55 5.12
CA VAL A 210 -2.10 4.50 3.66
C VAL A 210 -1.01 3.57 3.16
N ASP A 211 -1.43 2.53 2.44
CA ASP A 211 -0.55 1.50 1.91
C ASP A 211 -0.50 1.47 0.39
N ILE A 212 0.64 0.99 -0.11
CA ILE A 212 0.85 0.73 -1.53
C ILE A 212 0.16 -0.60 -1.88
N ILE A 213 -0.82 -0.54 -2.78
CA ILE A 213 -1.50 -1.74 -3.28
C ILE A 213 -0.74 -2.25 -4.52
N LEU A 214 -0.11 -3.42 -4.39
CA LEU A 214 0.56 -4.06 -5.52
C LEU A 214 -0.45 -4.62 -6.52
N PRO A 215 -0.18 -4.52 -7.84
CA PRO A 215 -1.02 -5.13 -8.85
C PRO A 215 -1.09 -6.65 -8.67
N GLN A 216 -2.31 -7.19 -8.62
CA GLN A 216 -2.57 -8.61 -8.43
C GLN A 216 -2.79 -9.29 -9.78
N PHE A 217 -1.70 -9.56 -10.51
CA PHE A 217 -1.77 -10.14 -11.86
C PHE A 217 -2.42 -11.53 -11.90
N SER A 218 -2.32 -12.32 -10.82
CA SER A 218 -2.93 -13.66 -10.73
C SER A 218 -4.46 -13.66 -10.71
N LYS A 219 -5.11 -12.50 -10.49
CA LYS A 219 -6.57 -12.38 -10.51
C LYS A 219 -7.15 -12.22 -11.92
N LEU A 220 -6.29 -11.96 -12.91
CA LEU A 220 -6.70 -11.85 -14.30
C LEU A 220 -6.39 -13.18 -14.99
N THR A 221 -7.43 -13.89 -15.42
CA THR A 221 -7.29 -15.11 -16.22
C THR A 221 -6.89 -14.73 -17.64
N VAL A 222 -5.62 -14.35 -17.83
CA VAL A 222 -5.05 -14.09 -19.14
C VAL A 222 -4.25 -15.31 -19.56
N THR A 223 -4.54 -15.83 -20.75
CA THR A 223 -3.74 -16.87 -21.37
C THR A 223 -2.38 -16.29 -21.76
N ASP A 224 -1.29 -16.88 -21.26
CA ASP A 224 0.06 -16.45 -21.61
C ASP A 224 0.29 -16.54 -23.12
N PHE A 225 0.73 -15.44 -23.75
CA PHE A 225 1.06 -15.41 -25.19
C PHE A 225 2.09 -16.48 -25.56
N PHE A 226 2.98 -16.83 -24.63
CA PHE A 226 4.02 -17.84 -24.80
C PHE A 226 3.63 -19.20 -24.22
N GLN A 227 2.36 -19.43 -23.88
CA GLN A 227 1.89 -20.72 -23.38
C GLN A 227 2.27 -21.85 -24.34
N LYS A 228 2.29 -21.61 -25.66
CA LYS A 228 2.72 -22.60 -26.66
C LYS A 228 4.16 -23.11 -26.48
N LEU A 229 5.02 -22.42 -25.74
CA LEU A 229 6.37 -22.89 -25.42
C LEU A 229 6.38 -24.00 -24.36
N GLY A 230 5.30 -24.13 -23.58
CA GLY A 230 5.21 -25.07 -22.47
C GLY A 230 5.49 -24.41 -21.10
N PRO A 231 5.38 -25.17 -20.00
CA PRO A 231 5.60 -24.68 -18.65
C PRO A 231 6.99 -24.08 -18.43
N LEU A 232 7.07 -22.84 -17.93
CA LEU A 232 8.35 -22.10 -17.72
C LEU A 232 9.34 -22.84 -16.79
N SER A 233 8.83 -23.63 -15.84
CA SER A 233 9.67 -24.46 -14.97
C SER A 233 10.49 -25.51 -15.74
N VAL A 234 10.05 -25.87 -16.95
CA VAL A 234 10.68 -26.86 -17.83
C VAL A 234 11.21 -26.19 -19.09
N PHE A 235 10.39 -25.48 -19.84
CA PHE A 235 10.81 -24.79 -21.06
C PHE A 235 11.22 -23.35 -20.73
N SER A 236 12.47 -23.17 -20.31
CA SER A 236 13.09 -21.86 -20.08
C SER A 236 14.44 -21.74 -20.75
N ALA A 237 14.88 -20.50 -20.98
CA ALA A 237 16.20 -20.19 -21.54
C ALA A 237 17.37 -20.71 -20.70
N ASN A 238 17.13 -21.05 -19.43
CA ASN A 238 18.14 -21.61 -18.53
C ASN A 238 18.41 -23.10 -18.78
N LYS A 239 17.56 -23.77 -19.58
CA LYS A 239 17.67 -25.20 -19.88
C LYS A 239 18.00 -25.39 -21.35
N ARG A 240 18.93 -26.30 -21.64
CA ARG A 240 19.29 -26.68 -23.02
C ARG A 240 18.55 -27.96 -23.37
N TRP A 241 17.91 -27.96 -24.53
CA TRP A 241 17.06 -29.07 -24.98
C TRP A 241 17.58 -29.61 -26.29
N THR A 242 17.43 -30.92 -26.51
CA THR A 242 17.61 -31.49 -27.84
C THR A 242 16.53 -30.96 -28.79
N PRO A 243 16.77 -30.97 -30.11
CA PRO A 243 15.69 -30.85 -31.08
C PRO A 243 14.59 -31.91 -30.81
N PRO A 244 13.30 -31.59 -31.06
CA PRO A 244 12.22 -32.57 -30.96
C PRO A 244 12.48 -33.79 -31.85
N ARG A 245 12.44 -34.97 -31.26
CA ARG A 245 12.58 -36.27 -31.95
C ARG A 245 11.18 -36.85 -32.15
N SER A 246 10.86 -37.25 -33.38
CA SER A 246 9.63 -37.99 -33.69
C SER A 246 9.90 -39.49 -33.60
N ILE A 247 9.08 -40.18 -32.83
CA ILE A 247 9.17 -41.62 -32.55
C ILE A 247 7.83 -42.23 -32.99
N ARG A 248 7.87 -43.35 -33.71
CA ARG A 248 6.68 -44.07 -34.16
C ARG A 248 6.74 -45.51 -33.67
N PHE A 249 5.72 -45.94 -32.94
CA PHE A 249 5.66 -47.25 -32.32
C PHE A 249 4.21 -47.70 -32.17
N THR A 250 4.00 -49.00 -31.95
CA THR A 250 2.69 -49.61 -31.69
C THR A 250 2.69 -50.18 -30.28
N ALA A 251 1.54 -50.16 -29.59
CA ALA A 251 1.41 -50.87 -28.32
C ALA A 251 1.32 -52.38 -28.58
N GLU A 252 2.10 -53.18 -27.85
CA GLU A 252 2.10 -54.65 -27.99
C GLU A 252 1.24 -55.24 -26.86
N GLU A 253 0.19 -55.98 -27.20
CA GLU A 253 -0.76 -56.58 -26.23
C GLU A 253 -1.38 -55.56 -25.24
N GLY A 254 -1.45 -54.29 -25.65
CA GLY A 254 -1.94 -53.18 -24.81
C GLY A 254 -0.91 -52.61 -23.82
N ASP A 255 0.33 -53.09 -23.85
CA ASP A 255 1.46 -52.52 -23.12
C ASP A 255 2.28 -51.59 -24.02
N LEU A 256 2.70 -50.46 -23.45
CA LEU A 256 3.56 -49.47 -24.11
C LEU A 256 5.04 -49.79 -23.89
N GLY A 257 5.37 -50.65 -22.92
CA GLY A 257 6.74 -50.97 -22.54
C GLY A 257 7.46 -49.82 -21.81
N PHE A 258 6.73 -48.81 -21.35
CA PHE A 258 7.27 -47.75 -20.51
C PHE A 258 6.26 -47.17 -19.52
N THR A 259 6.77 -46.60 -18.43
CA THR A 259 5.98 -45.85 -17.46
C THR A 259 6.21 -44.35 -17.57
N LEU A 260 5.18 -43.56 -17.28
CA LEU A 260 5.23 -42.11 -17.29
C LEU A 260 5.27 -41.53 -15.86
N ARG A 261 5.97 -40.41 -15.70
CA ARG A 261 6.01 -39.64 -14.43
C ARG A 261 5.91 -38.14 -14.68
N GLY A 262 5.75 -37.38 -13.61
CA GLY A 262 5.59 -35.93 -13.68
C GLY A 262 4.18 -35.52 -14.07
N ASN A 263 3.98 -34.23 -14.35
CA ASN A 263 2.66 -33.71 -14.71
C ASN A 263 2.69 -32.98 -16.04
N ALA A 264 3.12 -31.72 -16.07
CA ALA A 264 3.23 -30.94 -17.30
C ALA A 264 4.65 -30.36 -17.44
N PRO A 265 5.40 -30.71 -18.51
CA PRO A 265 5.19 -31.86 -19.41
C PRO A 265 5.42 -33.22 -18.72
N VAL A 266 4.75 -34.26 -19.22
CA VAL A 266 4.95 -35.66 -18.79
C VAL A 266 6.29 -36.20 -19.28
N GLN A 267 6.96 -37.00 -18.43
CA GLN A 267 8.27 -37.57 -18.70
C GLN A 267 8.20 -39.11 -18.78
N VAL A 268 8.97 -39.71 -19.69
CA VAL A 268 9.23 -41.15 -19.74
C VAL A 268 10.16 -41.52 -18.59
N HIS A 269 9.75 -42.46 -17.72
CA HIS A 269 10.51 -42.82 -16.52
C HIS A 269 11.18 -44.19 -16.58
N PHE A 270 10.45 -45.26 -16.83
CA PHE A 270 11.06 -46.60 -16.97
C PHE A 270 10.73 -47.04 -18.38
N LEU A 271 11.74 -47.41 -19.15
CA LEU A 271 11.59 -47.81 -20.53
C LEU A 271 12.23 -49.19 -20.68
N ASP A 272 11.44 -50.18 -21.09
CA ASP A 272 11.94 -51.50 -21.44
C ASP A 272 12.86 -51.35 -22.68
N PRO A 273 14.13 -51.75 -22.60
CA PRO A 273 15.07 -51.65 -23.73
C PRO A 273 14.57 -52.31 -25.01
N TYR A 274 13.71 -53.33 -24.90
CA TYR A 274 13.24 -54.14 -26.02
C TYR A 274 11.85 -53.77 -26.53
N CYS A 275 11.16 -52.80 -25.91
CA CYS A 275 9.83 -52.40 -26.38
C CYS A 275 9.89 -51.61 -27.71
N SER A 276 8.76 -51.62 -28.42
CA SER A 276 8.59 -50.90 -29.68
C SER A 276 8.99 -49.41 -29.61
N ALA A 277 8.66 -48.73 -28.50
CA ALA A 277 9.02 -47.32 -28.30
C ALA A 277 10.53 -47.09 -28.14
N SER A 278 11.23 -48.00 -27.45
CA SER A 278 12.69 -47.94 -27.27
C SER A 278 13.41 -48.15 -28.61
N VAL A 279 12.99 -49.16 -29.38
CA VAL A 279 13.53 -49.46 -30.71
C VAL A 279 13.30 -48.28 -31.68
N ALA A 280 12.17 -47.58 -31.54
CA ALA A 280 11.86 -46.38 -32.31
C ALA A 280 12.63 -45.11 -31.85
N GLY A 281 13.38 -45.18 -30.75
CA GLY A 281 14.31 -44.14 -30.31
C GLY A 281 13.88 -43.35 -29.06
N ALA A 282 12.88 -43.82 -28.31
CA ALA A 282 12.56 -43.27 -26.99
C ALA A 282 13.71 -43.46 -26.01
N ARG A 283 13.85 -42.55 -25.04
CA ARG A 283 14.84 -42.65 -23.96
C ARG A 283 14.19 -42.39 -22.62
N GLU A 284 14.73 -43.03 -21.59
CA GLU A 284 14.42 -42.65 -20.22
C GLU A 284 14.77 -41.17 -19.97
N GLY A 285 13.87 -40.44 -19.33
CA GLY A 285 14.00 -39.01 -19.07
C GLY A 285 13.48 -38.09 -20.18
N ASP A 286 12.98 -38.65 -21.28
CA ASP A 286 12.39 -37.86 -22.37
C ASP A 286 11.09 -37.17 -21.92
N TYR A 287 10.93 -35.90 -22.31
CA TYR A 287 9.71 -35.14 -22.09
C TYR A 287 8.82 -35.17 -23.33
N ILE A 288 7.56 -35.55 -23.13
CA ILE A 288 6.57 -35.66 -24.21
C ILE A 288 6.06 -34.25 -24.55
N VAL A 289 6.24 -33.84 -25.81
CA VAL A 289 5.79 -32.52 -26.29
C VAL A 289 4.56 -32.61 -27.19
N SER A 290 4.37 -33.71 -27.91
CA SER A 290 3.11 -33.94 -28.64
C SER A 290 2.88 -35.43 -28.95
N ILE A 291 1.62 -35.82 -29.09
CA ILE A 291 1.21 -37.15 -29.58
C ILE A 291 0.18 -36.93 -30.69
N GLN A 292 0.41 -37.51 -31.87
CA GLN A 292 -0.50 -37.40 -33.04
C GLN A 292 -1.02 -35.97 -33.27
N LEU A 293 -0.08 -35.01 -33.29
CA LEU A 293 -0.29 -33.56 -33.43
C LEU A 293 -0.93 -32.83 -32.23
N VAL A 294 -1.37 -33.53 -31.19
CA VAL A 294 -1.89 -32.91 -29.97
C VAL A 294 -0.74 -32.40 -29.10
N ASP A 295 -0.74 -31.10 -28.78
CA ASP A 295 0.25 -30.51 -27.87
C ASP A 295 0.08 -31.08 -26.45
N CYS A 296 1.10 -31.79 -25.99
CA CYS A 296 1.07 -32.48 -24.70
C CYS A 296 1.84 -31.73 -23.60
N LYS A 297 2.45 -30.58 -23.91
CA LYS A 297 3.34 -29.87 -22.97
C LYS A 297 2.65 -29.43 -21.67
N TRP A 298 1.33 -29.24 -21.71
CA TRP A 298 0.49 -28.83 -20.56
C TRP A 298 -0.48 -29.91 -20.10
N LEU A 299 -0.53 -31.05 -20.79
CA LEU A 299 -1.42 -32.14 -20.42
C LEU A 299 -0.87 -32.84 -19.18
N THR A 300 -1.78 -33.26 -18.31
CA THR A 300 -1.47 -34.04 -17.11
C THR A 300 -1.14 -35.48 -17.48
N LEU A 301 -0.54 -36.20 -16.52
CA LEU A 301 -0.25 -37.63 -16.66
C LEU A 301 -1.48 -38.45 -17.08
N SER A 302 -2.64 -38.16 -16.49
CA SER A 302 -3.88 -38.88 -16.79
C SER A 302 -4.38 -38.62 -18.21
N GLU A 303 -4.27 -37.37 -18.69
CA GLU A 303 -4.66 -36.98 -20.04
C GLU A 303 -3.75 -37.60 -21.10
N VAL A 304 -2.43 -37.57 -20.86
CA VAL A 304 -1.44 -38.21 -21.76
C VAL A 304 -1.64 -39.73 -21.79
N MET A 305 -1.87 -40.38 -20.65
CA MET A 305 -2.15 -41.83 -20.60
C MET A 305 -3.45 -42.18 -21.32
N LYS A 306 -4.50 -41.37 -21.17
CA LYS A 306 -5.76 -41.55 -21.89
C LYS A 306 -5.56 -41.39 -23.41
N LEU A 307 -4.76 -40.41 -23.82
CA LEU A 307 -4.44 -40.17 -25.22
C LEU A 307 -3.68 -41.36 -25.83
N LEU A 308 -2.62 -41.84 -25.18
CA LEU A 308 -1.86 -43.01 -25.65
C LEU A 308 -2.73 -44.27 -25.77
N LYS A 309 -3.59 -44.54 -24.77
CA LYS A 309 -4.49 -45.70 -24.79
C LYS A 309 -5.58 -45.61 -25.85
N SER A 310 -5.95 -44.41 -26.30
CA SER A 310 -7.03 -44.23 -27.28
C SER A 310 -6.70 -44.76 -28.67
N PHE A 311 -5.41 -44.99 -28.96
CA PHE A 311 -4.94 -45.52 -30.25
C PHE A 311 -4.95 -47.05 -30.32
N GLY A 312 -5.09 -47.78 -29.20
CA GLY A 312 -5.14 -49.24 -29.22
C GLY A 312 -3.90 -49.87 -29.88
N GLU A 313 -4.11 -50.58 -30.99
CA GLU A 313 -3.05 -51.21 -31.80
C GLU A 313 -2.54 -50.32 -32.95
N ASP A 314 -3.12 -49.12 -33.14
CA ASP A 314 -2.70 -48.19 -34.19
C ASP A 314 -1.29 -47.63 -33.91
N GLU A 315 -0.58 -47.24 -34.98
CA GLU A 315 0.73 -46.59 -34.87
C GLU A 315 0.60 -45.24 -34.15
N ILE A 316 1.43 -45.02 -33.13
CA ILE A 316 1.49 -43.78 -32.34
C ILE A 316 2.70 -42.97 -32.76
N GLU A 317 2.48 -41.78 -33.32
CA GLU A 317 3.53 -40.77 -33.51
C GLU A 317 3.66 -39.88 -32.26
N MET A 318 4.77 -40.02 -31.55
CA MET A 318 5.11 -39.23 -30.36
C MET A 318 6.33 -38.35 -30.62
N LYS A 319 6.24 -37.07 -30.27
CA LYS A 319 7.41 -36.17 -30.25
C LYS A 319 7.89 -35.96 -28.84
N VAL A 320 9.19 -36.11 -28.64
CA VAL A 320 9.85 -35.94 -27.36
C VAL A 320 11.06 -35.02 -27.46
N VAL A 321 11.42 -34.40 -26.33
CA VAL A 321 12.69 -33.67 -26.18
C VAL A 321 13.43 -34.20 -24.96
N SER A 322 14.75 -34.24 -25.05
CA SER A 322 15.62 -34.60 -23.93
C SER A 322 16.27 -33.34 -23.38
N LEU A 323 16.37 -33.25 -22.05
CA LEU A 323 17.18 -32.22 -21.43
C LEU A 323 18.65 -32.55 -21.70
N LEU A 324 19.38 -31.59 -22.27
CA LEU A 324 20.83 -31.69 -22.39
C LEU A 324 21.40 -31.34 -21.02
N ASP A 325 22.01 -32.32 -20.36
CA ASP A 325 22.65 -32.09 -19.07
C ASP A 325 23.71 -31.00 -19.20
N SER A 326 23.48 -29.89 -18.49
CA SER A 326 24.57 -29.05 -18.03
C SER A 326 25.22 -29.78 -16.85
N THR A 327 26.14 -30.69 -17.14
CA THR A 327 26.97 -31.31 -16.10
C THR A 327 27.58 -30.22 -15.22
N SER A 328 27.21 -30.26 -13.93
CA SER A 328 27.69 -29.45 -12.80
C SER A 328 27.67 -27.93 -12.99
N SER A 329 26.55 -27.27 -12.73
CA SER A 329 26.65 -25.98 -12.06
C SER A 329 27.09 -26.26 -10.62
N MET A 330 28.37 -26.02 -10.32
CA MET A 330 28.81 -25.89 -8.93
C MET A 330 27.81 -24.98 -8.23
N HIS A 331 27.31 -25.40 -7.08
CA HIS A 331 26.46 -24.57 -6.24
C HIS A 331 27.21 -23.27 -5.95
N ASN A 332 26.87 -22.20 -6.67
CA ASN A 332 27.32 -20.87 -6.32
C ASN A 332 26.63 -20.54 -5.00
N LYS A 333 27.35 -20.77 -3.89
CA LYS A 333 27.02 -20.22 -2.58
C LYS A 333 26.82 -18.73 -2.82
N SER A 334 25.57 -18.30 -2.71
CA SER A 334 25.19 -16.91 -2.90
C SER A 334 25.83 -16.12 -1.76
N ALA A 335 26.85 -15.33 -2.05
CA ALA A 335 27.35 -14.33 -1.13
C ALA A 335 26.34 -13.18 -1.13
N THR A 336 25.56 -13.04 -0.07
CA THR A 336 24.73 -11.85 0.17
C THR A 336 25.67 -10.67 0.42
N TYR A 337 25.87 -9.83 -0.60
CA TYR A 337 26.59 -8.57 -0.45
C TYR A 337 25.62 -7.53 0.11
N SER A 338 25.44 -7.53 1.42
CA SER A 338 24.84 -6.40 2.14
C SER A 338 25.91 -5.33 2.35
N VAL A 339 25.83 -4.27 1.56
CA VAL A 339 26.56 -3.02 1.80
C VAL A 339 26.17 -2.49 3.18
N GLY A 340 27.15 -2.37 4.08
CA GLY A 340 27.01 -1.52 5.27
C GLY A 340 26.76 -2.20 6.62
N MET A 341 27.47 -3.30 6.96
CA MET A 341 27.62 -3.69 8.37
C MET A 341 29.10 -3.79 8.76
N GLN A 342 29.44 -3.09 9.83
CA GLN A 342 30.77 -3.06 10.43
C GLN A 342 31.17 -4.44 10.96
N LYS A 343 32.46 -4.74 10.84
CA LYS A 343 33.09 -6.02 11.14
C LYS A 343 32.76 -6.51 12.55
N THR A 344 32.22 -7.72 12.64
CA THR A 344 32.42 -8.57 13.82
C THR A 344 32.88 -9.94 13.31
N TYR A 345 34.14 -10.28 13.60
CA TYR A 345 34.68 -11.60 13.32
C TYR A 345 33.94 -12.61 14.20
N SER A 346 33.09 -13.45 13.60
CA SER A 346 32.61 -14.66 14.24
C SER A 346 33.47 -15.82 13.74
N MET A 347 34.47 -16.17 14.54
CA MET A 347 35.14 -17.47 14.44
C MET A 347 34.19 -18.55 14.98
N ILE A 348 34.35 -19.78 14.49
CA ILE A 348 33.77 -21.06 14.94
C ILE A 348 32.74 -21.62 13.96
N CYS A 349 33.22 -22.53 13.11
CA CYS A 349 32.52 -23.76 12.70
C CYS A 349 33.60 -24.80 12.36
N LEU A 350 34.11 -25.49 13.38
CA LEU A 350 34.76 -26.79 13.28
C LEU A 350 34.33 -27.63 14.49
N ALA A 351 34.27 -28.96 14.29
CA ALA A 351 33.77 -30.05 15.13
C ALA A 351 32.24 -30.25 14.99
N ILE A 352 31.75 -31.26 14.25
CA ILE A 352 31.87 -32.74 14.41
C ILE A 352 31.14 -33.23 15.67
N ASP A 353 30.24 -34.19 15.40
CA ASP A 353 29.46 -35.08 16.25
C ASP A 353 29.82 -35.17 17.74
N ASP A 354 28.82 -35.06 18.63
CA ASP A 354 28.56 -36.11 19.61
C ASP A 354 27.16 -36.00 20.26
N ASP A 355 26.73 -37.14 20.78
CA ASP A 355 25.42 -37.52 21.27
C ASP A 355 25.03 -36.96 22.67
N ASP A 356 23.75 -37.15 23.02
CA ASP A 356 23.17 -37.28 24.37
C ASP A 356 22.63 -36.04 25.17
N LYS A 357 21.32 -36.16 25.49
CA LYS A 357 20.54 -35.76 26.69
C LYS A 357 20.20 -34.30 27.08
N THR A 358 18.87 -34.16 27.21
CA THR A 358 18.06 -33.55 28.32
C THR A 358 17.68 -32.06 28.34
N ASP A 359 16.35 -31.86 28.28
CA ASP A 359 15.48 -30.89 28.98
C ASP A 359 15.91 -29.42 29.16
N LYS A 360 15.10 -28.50 28.61
CA LYS A 360 14.06 -27.73 29.34
C LYS A 360 13.47 -26.60 28.49
N THR A 361 12.15 -26.64 28.37
CA THR A 361 11.17 -25.55 28.20
C THR A 361 11.67 -24.09 28.16
N LYS A 362 11.27 -23.34 27.12
CA LYS A 362 10.71 -21.98 27.29
C LYS A 362 9.86 -21.53 26.09
N LYS A 363 8.70 -20.96 26.43
CA LYS A 363 7.55 -20.60 25.60
C LYS A 363 7.83 -19.42 24.67
N ILE A 364 7.39 -19.53 23.43
CA ILE A 364 7.22 -18.43 22.47
C ILE A 364 5.87 -17.75 22.76
N SER A 365 5.88 -16.48 23.19
CA SER A 365 4.68 -15.67 23.29
C SER A 365 4.36 -15.01 21.94
N LYS A 366 3.28 -15.47 21.31
CA LYS A 366 2.64 -14.80 20.16
C LYS A 366 1.79 -13.64 20.69
N LYS A 367 2.10 -12.40 20.27
CA LYS A 367 1.28 -11.22 20.57
C LYS A 367 0.09 -11.23 19.62
N LEU A 368 -1.09 -11.52 20.17
CA LEU A 368 -2.38 -11.46 19.48
C LEU A 368 -2.82 -10.01 19.33
N SER A 369 -3.22 -9.66 18.11
CA SER A 369 -3.96 -8.46 17.74
C SER A 369 -5.45 -8.77 17.77
N PHE A 370 -6.20 -8.16 18.69
CA PHE A 370 -7.65 -8.10 18.64
C PHE A 370 -8.10 -6.83 19.36
N LEU A 371 -8.89 -5.98 18.68
CA LEU A 371 -10.18 -5.51 19.18
C LEU A 371 -10.99 -4.94 18.00
N SER A 372 -12.12 -5.59 17.71
CA SER A 372 -13.22 -5.13 16.86
C SER A 372 -14.18 -4.26 17.68
N TRP A 373 -14.72 -3.18 17.11
CA TRP A 373 -15.84 -2.45 17.72
C TRP A 373 -17.15 -2.65 16.96
N GLY A 374 -18.13 -3.15 17.71
CA GLY A 374 -19.52 -3.26 17.33
C GLY A 374 -20.26 -1.93 17.54
N THR A 375 -21.28 -1.74 16.70
CA THR A 375 -22.14 -0.56 16.66
C THR A 375 -23.17 -0.61 17.78
N ASN A 376 -23.39 0.51 18.48
CA ASN A 376 -24.71 0.75 19.03
C ASN A 376 -25.10 2.23 19.08
N LYS A 377 -26.39 2.46 18.80
CA LYS A 377 -27.05 3.74 18.55
C LYS A 377 -27.43 4.41 19.87
N ASN A 378 -27.17 5.72 19.99
CA ASN A 378 -28.23 6.64 20.42
C ASN A 378 -27.91 8.09 20.06
N ARG A 379 -28.95 8.80 19.62
CA ARG A 379 -28.89 10.12 18.97
C ARG A 379 -29.52 11.15 19.90
N GLN A 380 -28.76 12.15 20.34
CA GLN A 380 -29.32 13.43 20.77
C GLN A 380 -28.47 14.60 20.26
N LYS A 381 -29.15 15.71 19.97
CA LYS A 381 -28.74 16.84 19.14
C LYS A 381 -27.78 17.77 19.90
N SER A 382 -26.68 18.18 19.25
CA SER A 382 -25.83 19.32 19.63
C SER A 382 -25.25 19.99 18.38
N ALA A 383 -24.98 21.29 18.51
CA ALA A 383 -24.67 22.25 17.44
C ALA A 383 -23.53 21.81 16.49
N SER A 384 -23.77 22.00 15.19
CA SER A 384 -22.84 21.69 14.10
C SER A 384 -21.83 22.83 13.94
N THR A 385 -20.54 22.53 14.00
CA THR A 385 -19.52 23.42 13.41
C THR A 385 -19.50 23.15 11.91
N LEU A 386 -19.71 24.22 11.12
CA LEU A 386 -19.94 24.16 9.68
C LEU A 386 -18.72 23.60 8.92
N CYS A 387 -19.02 22.82 7.88
CA CYS A 387 -18.11 22.10 7.01
C CYS A 387 -16.89 22.91 6.53
N LEU A 388 -15.80 22.20 6.25
CA LEU A 388 -14.72 22.73 5.41
C LEU A 388 -15.28 23.04 4.01
N PRO A 389 -14.83 24.12 3.35
CA PRO A 389 -15.35 24.50 2.04
C PRO A 389 -14.99 23.43 1.00
N SER A 390 -15.99 22.66 0.57
CA SER A 390 -15.91 21.86 -0.67
C SER A 390 -16.42 22.71 -1.83
N VAL A 391 -15.58 22.90 -2.85
CA VAL A 391 -16.00 23.54 -4.10
C VAL A 391 -16.95 22.60 -4.83
N GLY A 392 -18.25 22.85 -4.68
CA GLY A 392 -19.31 22.10 -5.36
C GLY A 392 -19.25 22.31 -6.87
N ALA A 393 -19.00 21.23 -7.60
CA ALA A 393 -19.40 21.13 -8.99
C ALA A 393 -20.94 21.07 -9.06
N ALA A 394 -21.54 22.01 -9.78
CA ALA A 394 -22.97 22.06 -10.01
C ALA A 394 -23.45 20.76 -10.69
N ARG A 395 -24.46 20.10 -10.11
CA ARG A 395 -25.22 19.03 -10.77
C ARG A 395 -26.17 19.62 -11.81
N PRO A 396 -26.18 19.15 -13.07
CA PRO A 396 -27.30 19.38 -13.97
C PRO A 396 -28.47 18.48 -13.61
N GLN A 397 -29.68 19.02 -13.74
CA GLN A 397 -30.93 18.32 -13.47
C GLN A 397 -31.23 17.20 -14.48
N VAL A 398 -31.86 16.15 -13.97
CA VAL A 398 -32.37 14.98 -14.69
C VAL A 398 -33.62 15.33 -15.49
N LYS A 399 -33.65 15.04 -16.80
CA LYS A 399 -34.86 14.60 -17.53
C LYS A 399 -34.56 13.58 -18.66
N LYS A 400 -35.06 12.34 -18.43
CA LYS A 400 -35.69 11.33 -19.33
C LYS A 400 -34.91 10.64 -20.50
N LYS A 401 -34.57 9.36 -20.24
CA LYS A 401 -34.79 8.06 -20.95
C LYS A 401 -34.78 7.89 -22.50
N LEU A 402 -33.85 7.00 -22.93
CA LEU A 402 -33.84 5.90 -23.96
C LEU A 402 -33.81 6.23 -25.47
N PRO A 403 -33.31 5.33 -26.38
CA PRO A 403 -32.63 4.03 -26.19
C PRO A 403 -31.29 3.84 -26.96
N SER A 404 -30.62 2.71 -26.66
CA SER A 404 -29.43 2.16 -27.32
C SER A 404 -29.65 1.74 -28.79
N PRO A 405 -28.57 1.63 -29.57
CA PRO A 405 -28.43 0.47 -30.45
C PRO A 405 -27.01 -0.16 -30.43
N PHE A 406 -27.03 -1.50 -30.31
CA PHE A 406 -26.19 -2.52 -30.99
C PHE A 406 -24.79 -2.11 -31.47
N SER A 407 -23.69 -2.68 -30.96
CA SER A 407 -23.13 -3.99 -31.36
C SER A 407 -23.27 -4.31 -32.86
N LEU A 408 -22.23 -4.04 -33.65
CA LEU A 408 -21.90 -4.79 -34.87
C LEU A 408 -20.41 -4.64 -35.15
N LEU A 409 -19.71 -5.77 -35.05
CA LEU A 409 -18.42 -6.01 -35.71
C LEU A 409 -18.66 -5.98 -37.23
N ASN A 410 -17.81 -5.27 -37.97
CA ASN A 410 -17.20 -5.87 -39.16
C ASN A 410 -15.96 -5.11 -39.60
N SER A 411 -14.95 -5.91 -39.91
CA SER A 411 -13.74 -5.57 -40.65
C SER A 411 -14.11 -5.02 -42.02
N ASP A 412 -13.41 -3.97 -42.46
CA ASP A 412 -12.82 -3.96 -43.80
C ASP A 412 -11.71 -2.92 -43.92
N SER A 413 -10.64 -3.38 -44.54
CA SER A 413 -9.46 -2.66 -45.00
C SER A 413 -9.80 -1.63 -46.08
N SER A 414 -9.21 -0.43 -46.02
CA SER A 414 -8.51 0.15 -47.18
C SER A 414 -7.79 1.47 -46.86
N TRP A 415 -6.48 1.48 -47.10
CA TRP A 415 -5.69 2.56 -47.73
C TRP A 415 -5.94 4.02 -47.29
N TYR A 416 -5.10 4.54 -46.39
CA TYR A 416 -4.04 5.54 -46.68
C TYR A 416 -3.17 5.76 -45.44
#